data_AF-A0A5A7X0X1-F1
#
_entry.id   AF-A0A5A7X0X1-F1
#
_cell.length_a   1.000
_cell.length_b   1.000
_cell.length_c   1.000
_cell.angle_alpha   90.00
_cell.angle_beta   90.00
_cell.angle_gamma   90.00
#
_symmetry.space_group_name_H-M   'P 1'
#
loop_
_entity.id
_entity.type
_entity.pdbx_description
1 polymer ?
#
loop_
_entity_poly.entity_id
_entity_poly.type
_entity_poly.pdbx_seq_one_letter_code
_entity_poly.pdbx_strand_id
1 'polypeptide(L)'
;MTHPSSAVGPTVVQRWHAVKWVVLGIIVIAAASTLTTLLTAPRSGGPMDPGSTAPDGAHALLTLLRDQGVDVVEASSIADVERAARPDTLLVLAETQYLSDDGGLQRLAAVPGDRLLVDPVALTRRELAPAIRIGLSSTLGGKPDCDMPEANRAGEAQFGVSTVYEADGDTTLTRCYGGALVRYSEDGHTVTVVGSADFMTNGGLLKEGNAALAMNLAGARPRLIWYAPQQFETDSHGGASLTDLMPDRVWWIVGQLCLAVFLVAVWRSRRVGPLVAEDLPVVVRASETVEGRGRLYRSRRARDRAAEALRTAALHRVLPRLGLDPNAAPAAVVQAVAQRIGGDPNALGHLLFGPPPESDADLVNLANQLDDIERQVALS
;
A
#
# COMPACT_ATOMS: atom_id res chain seq x y z
N MET A 1 29.19 -37.05 30.51
CA MET A 1 27.74 -36.74 30.64
C MET A 1 27.36 -35.85 29.47
N THR A 2 26.67 -36.41 28.48
CA THR A 2 26.16 -35.67 27.31
C THR A 2 24.65 -35.92 27.26
N HIS A 3 23.85 -34.88 27.54
CA HIS A 3 22.41 -34.92 27.35
C HIS A 3 22.10 -34.85 25.85
N PRO A 4 21.34 -35.78 25.26
CA PRO A 4 20.81 -35.57 23.92
C PRO A 4 19.67 -34.55 24.01
N SER A 5 19.95 -33.33 23.57
CA SER A 5 18.95 -32.28 23.40
C SER A 5 18.08 -32.63 22.19
N SER A 6 16.83 -33.02 22.43
CA SER A 6 15.83 -33.18 21.37
C SER A 6 15.40 -31.79 20.87
N ALA A 7 15.76 -31.47 19.64
CA ALA A 7 15.30 -30.25 18.97
C ALA A 7 13.79 -30.31 18.74
N VAL A 8 13.04 -29.53 19.52
CA VAL A 8 11.60 -29.33 19.33
C VAL A 8 11.42 -28.40 18.13
N GLY A 9 10.95 -28.93 17.00
CA GLY A 9 10.55 -28.11 15.86
C GLY A 9 9.40 -27.17 16.26
N PRO A 10 9.36 -25.92 15.75
CA PRO A 10 8.37 -24.93 16.17
C PRO A 10 6.94 -25.44 15.89
N THR A 11 6.07 -25.32 16.88
CA THR A 11 4.66 -25.72 16.80
C THR A 11 3.90 -24.87 15.78
N VAL A 12 2.83 -25.43 15.20
CA VAL A 12 1.98 -24.79 14.17
C VAL A 12 1.47 -23.40 14.60
N VAL A 13 1.24 -23.21 15.90
CA VAL A 13 0.81 -21.93 16.51
C VAL A 13 1.91 -20.85 16.44
N GLN A 14 3.17 -21.25 16.58
CA GLN A 14 4.33 -20.34 16.53
C GLN A 14 4.62 -19.87 15.10
N ARG A 15 4.41 -20.76 14.11
CA ARG A 15 4.42 -20.39 12.68
C ARG A 15 3.29 -19.41 12.32
N TRP A 16 2.12 -19.56 12.95
CA TRP A 16 0.98 -18.66 12.75
C TRP A 16 1.23 -17.24 13.27
N HIS A 17 1.90 -17.09 14.42
CA HIS A 17 2.30 -15.77 14.91
C HIS A 17 3.34 -15.10 14.00
N ALA A 18 4.34 -15.84 13.53
CA ALA A 18 5.32 -15.32 12.59
C ALA A 18 4.66 -14.89 11.27
N VAL A 19 3.76 -15.70 10.71
CA VAL A 19 3.01 -15.35 9.48
C VAL A 19 2.11 -14.14 9.70
N LYS A 20 1.42 -14.04 10.85
CA LYS A 20 0.59 -12.87 11.19
C LYS A 20 1.39 -11.57 11.22
N TRP A 21 2.58 -11.59 11.83
CA TRP A 21 3.45 -10.40 11.88
C TRP A 21 4.03 -10.04 10.52
N VAL A 22 4.38 -11.02 9.70
CA VAL A 22 4.80 -10.79 8.31
C VAL A 22 3.66 -10.18 7.48
N VAL A 23 2.45 -10.73 7.58
CA VAL A 23 1.26 -10.20 6.88
C VAL A 23 0.93 -8.78 7.35
N LEU A 24 0.98 -8.52 8.66
CA LEU A 24 0.77 -7.18 9.20
C LEU A 24 1.83 -6.20 8.69
N GLY A 25 3.10 -6.61 8.65
CA GLY A 25 4.18 -5.80 8.10
C GLY A 25 3.95 -5.46 6.62
N ILE A 26 3.53 -6.43 5.81
CA ILE A 26 3.17 -6.21 4.41
C ILE A 26 1.99 -5.23 4.28
N ILE A 27 0.95 -5.37 5.11
CA ILE A 27 -0.21 -4.47 5.11
C ILE A 27 0.21 -3.04 5.47
N VAL A 28 1.06 -2.87 6.48
CA VAL A 28 1.56 -1.55 6.88
C VAL A 28 2.42 -0.92 5.78
N ILE A 29 3.31 -1.70 5.17
CA ILE A 29 4.14 -1.22 4.05
C ILE A 29 3.25 -0.85 2.86
N ALA A 30 2.27 -1.68 2.51
CA ALA A 30 1.33 -1.40 1.43
C ALA A 30 0.51 -0.13 1.74
N ALA A 31 -0.06 -0.01 2.94
CA ALA A 31 -0.82 1.17 3.35
C ALA A 31 0.03 2.44 3.35
N ALA A 32 1.26 2.39 3.87
CA ALA A 32 2.19 3.52 3.83
C ALA A 32 2.56 3.89 2.39
N SER A 33 2.85 2.89 1.55
CA SER A 33 3.18 3.11 0.14
C SER A 33 2.00 3.73 -0.61
N THR A 34 0.80 3.19 -0.44
CA THR A 34 -0.44 3.72 -1.02
C THR A 34 -0.73 5.14 -0.54
N LEU A 35 -0.61 5.40 0.76
CA LEU A 35 -0.81 6.74 1.33
C LEU A 35 0.21 7.74 0.78
N THR A 36 1.48 7.34 0.70
CA THR A 36 2.54 8.19 0.14
C THR A 36 2.24 8.49 -1.33
N THR A 37 1.91 7.47 -2.14
CA THR A 37 1.54 7.68 -3.54
C THR A 37 0.32 8.57 -3.70
N LEU A 38 -0.70 8.47 -2.83
CA LEU A 38 -1.88 9.33 -2.92
C LEU A 38 -1.57 10.80 -2.59
N LEU A 39 -0.59 11.04 -1.71
CA LEU A 39 -0.23 12.39 -1.27
C LEU A 39 0.79 13.07 -2.18
N THR A 40 1.70 12.31 -2.80
CA THR A 40 2.81 12.86 -3.60
C THR A 40 2.75 12.48 -5.07
N ALA A 41 1.75 11.72 -5.54
CA ALA A 41 1.59 11.48 -6.97
C ALA A 41 1.48 12.84 -7.69
N PRO A 42 2.27 13.06 -8.75
CA PRO A 42 2.08 14.21 -9.60
C PRO A 42 0.62 14.24 -10.07
N ARG A 43 -0.04 15.39 -9.91
CA ARG A 43 -1.32 15.61 -10.58
C ARG A 43 -0.98 15.67 -12.06
N SER A 44 -1.32 14.62 -12.79
CA SER A 44 -1.13 14.54 -14.23
C SER A 44 -2.21 15.35 -14.93
N GLY A 45 -1.80 16.27 -15.77
CA GLY A 45 -2.62 16.96 -16.75
C GLY A 45 -1.79 17.21 -18.00
N GLY A 46 -2.40 17.76 -19.04
CA GLY A 46 -1.65 18.13 -20.24
C GLY A 46 -0.85 19.42 -20.07
N PRO A 47 -0.21 19.89 -21.14
CA PRO A 47 0.54 21.14 -21.13
C PRO A 47 -0.33 22.31 -20.69
N MET A 48 0.25 23.22 -19.92
CA MET A 48 -0.40 24.43 -19.38
C MET A 48 -1.66 24.18 -18.54
N ASP A 49 -1.92 22.92 -18.14
CA ASP A 49 -3.02 22.58 -17.24
C ASP A 49 -2.78 23.23 -15.86
N PRO A 50 -3.74 24.03 -15.35
CA PRO A 50 -3.61 24.72 -14.06
C PRO A 50 -3.51 23.77 -12.86
N GLY A 51 -4.07 22.56 -12.95
CA GLY A 51 -4.03 21.54 -11.90
C GLY A 51 -2.80 20.63 -11.97
N SER A 52 -2.07 20.65 -13.08
CA SER A 52 -0.95 19.73 -13.35
C SER A 52 0.34 20.18 -12.68
N THR A 53 0.94 19.27 -11.91
CA THR A 53 2.28 19.46 -11.30
C THR A 53 3.40 18.87 -12.14
N ALA A 54 3.10 18.41 -13.37
CA ALA A 54 4.10 17.95 -14.33
C ALA A 54 4.95 19.13 -14.85
N PRO A 55 6.16 18.92 -15.39
CA PRO A 55 7.04 20.00 -15.83
C PRO A 55 6.43 20.96 -16.87
N ASP A 56 5.52 20.47 -17.69
CA ASP A 56 4.79 21.18 -18.74
C ASP A 56 3.46 21.80 -18.28
N GLY A 57 3.00 21.52 -17.05
CA GLY A 57 1.81 22.14 -16.46
C GLY A 57 2.04 23.57 -15.97
N ALA A 58 0.98 24.23 -15.46
CA ALA A 58 1.02 25.63 -15.01
C ALA A 58 0.76 25.83 -13.50
N HIS A 59 0.57 24.76 -12.73
CA HIS A 59 0.18 24.82 -11.31
C HIS A 59 1.06 25.73 -10.45
N ALA A 60 2.39 25.72 -10.65
CA ALA A 60 3.32 26.55 -9.89
C ALA A 60 3.08 28.04 -10.14
N LEU A 61 2.90 28.45 -11.40
CA LEU A 61 2.63 29.84 -11.76
C LEU A 61 1.31 30.32 -11.14
N LEU A 62 0.24 29.52 -11.24
CA LEU A 62 -1.04 29.87 -10.65
C LEU A 62 -0.99 29.96 -9.12
N THR A 63 -0.21 29.08 -8.48
CA THR A 63 0.00 29.13 -7.03
C THR A 63 0.71 30.42 -6.63
N LEU A 64 1.76 30.81 -7.37
CA LEU A 64 2.49 32.06 -7.12
C LEU A 64 1.60 33.30 -7.35
N LEU A 65 0.78 33.32 -8.41
CA LEU A 65 -0.15 34.41 -8.69
C LEU A 65 -1.17 34.59 -7.56
N ARG A 66 -1.74 33.49 -7.06
CA ARG A 66 -2.64 33.50 -5.90
C ARG A 66 -1.97 34.02 -4.64
N ASP A 67 -0.73 33.58 -4.38
CA ASP A 67 0.06 34.03 -3.23
C ASP A 67 0.37 35.54 -3.30
N GLN A 68 0.53 36.09 -4.51
CA GLN A 68 0.66 37.53 -4.75
C GLN A 68 -0.68 38.28 -4.82
N GLY A 69 -1.80 37.63 -4.47
CA GLY A 69 -3.11 38.27 -4.34
C GLY A 69 -3.90 38.43 -5.63
N VAL A 70 -3.50 37.77 -6.73
CA VAL A 70 -4.30 37.72 -7.97
C VAL A 70 -5.47 36.74 -7.78
N ASP A 71 -6.69 37.18 -8.10
CA ASP A 71 -7.86 36.32 -8.12
C ASP A 71 -7.87 35.48 -9.41
N VAL A 72 -7.40 34.23 -9.30
CA VAL A 72 -7.24 33.30 -10.42
C VAL A 72 -8.46 32.39 -10.56
N VAL A 73 -9.18 32.57 -11.66
CA VAL A 73 -10.29 31.71 -12.11
C VAL A 73 -9.76 30.70 -13.12
N GLU A 74 -9.81 29.41 -12.77
CA GLU A 74 -9.55 28.32 -13.72
C GLU A 74 -10.82 28.04 -14.52
N ALA A 75 -10.80 28.31 -15.83
CA ALA A 75 -11.94 28.08 -16.70
C ALA A 75 -11.76 26.77 -17.48
N SER A 76 -12.78 25.90 -17.44
CA SER A 76 -12.79 24.63 -18.18
C SER A 76 -13.53 24.69 -19.51
N SER A 77 -14.28 25.76 -19.76
CA SER A 77 -15.09 25.97 -20.97
C SER A 77 -15.19 27.45 -21.32
N ILE A 78 -15.55 27.75 -22.58
CA ILE A 78 -15.81 29.13 -23.02
C ILE A 78 -16.93 29.78 -22.19
N ALA A 79 -17.95 29.01 -21.81
CA ALA A 79 -19.04 29.51 -20.96
C ALA A 79 -18.56 29.90 -19.56
N ASP A 80 -17.52 29.26 -19.03
CA ASP A 80 -16.90 29.65 -17.76
C ASP A 80 -16.13 30.97 -17.90
N VAL A 81 -15.44 31.15 -19.03
CA VAL A 81 -14.77 32.41 -19.37
C VAL A 81 -15.78 33.54 -19.44
N GLU A 82 -16.85 33.39 -20.23
CA GLU A 82 -17.91 34.40 -20.39
C GLU A 82 -18.55 34.80 -19.06
N ARG A 83 -18.78 33.84 -18.16
CA ARG A 83 -19.37 34.09 -16.85
C ARG A 83 -18.42 34.79 -15.89
N ALA A 84 -17.13 34.50 -15.98
CA ALA A 84 -16.12 35.05 -15.09
C ALA A 84 -15.58 36.42 -15.54
N ALA A 85 -15.71 36.73 -16.83
CA ALA A 85 -15.12 37.89 -17.46
C ALA A 85 -15.73 39.22 -17.03
N ARG A 86 -14.85 40.21 -16.90
CA ARG A 86 -15.17 41.59 -16.50
C ARG A 86 -14.18 42.54 -17.20
N PRO A 87 -14.50 43.83 -17.37
CA PRO A 87 -13.61 44.79 -18.04
C PRO A 87 -12.20 44.92 -17.43
N ASP A 88 -12.03 44.62 -16.14
CA ASP A 88 -10.76 44.67 -15.40
C ASP A 88 -10.00 43.33 -15.35
N THR A 89 -10.48 42.32 -16.08
CA THR A 89 -9.90 40.97 -16.10
C THR A 89 -8.81 40.84 -17.15
N LEU A 90 -7.79 40.03 -16.87
CA LEU A 90 -6.89 39.48 -17.88
C LEU A 90 -7.33 38.05 -18.22
N LEU A 91 -7.60 37.79 -19.50
CA LEU A 91 -7.85 36.45 -20.01
C LEU A 91 -6.55 35.88 -20.61
N VAL A 92 -6.04 34.80 -20.03
CA VAL A 92 -4.94 34.01 -20.60
C VAL A 92 -5.54 32.88 -21.42
N LEU A 93 -5.18 32.82 -22.70
CA LEU A 93 -5.50 31.70 -23.58
C LEU A 93 -4.23 30.95 -23.96
N ALA A 94 -4.18 29.67 -23.62
CA ALA A 94 -3.12 28.74 -24.00
C ALA A 94 -3.72 27.48 -24.65
N GLU A 95 -2.89 26.55 -25.12
CA GLU A 95 -3.32 25.29 -25.75
C GLU A 95 -4.36 25.48 -26.86
N THR A 96 -4.18 26.55 -27.64
CA THR A 96 -5.18 27.04 -28.60
C THR A 96 -5.44 26.08 -29.76
N GLN A 97 -4.62 25.04 -29.93
CA GLN A 97 -4.87 23.97 -30.90
C GLN A 97 -6.18 23.21 -30.65
N TYR A 98 -6.71 23.24 -29.42
CA TYR A 98 -8.00 22.64 -29.10
C TYR A 98 -9.20 23.56 -29.41
N LEU A 99 -8.93 24.82 -29.79
CA LEU A 99 -9.93 25.79 -30.25
C LEU A 99 -10.03 25.75 -31.78
N SER A 100 -10.83 24.80 -32.28
CA SER A 100 -10.99 24.59 -33.73
C SER A 100 -12.25 25.22 -34.32
N ASP A 101 -13.15 25.72 -33.47
CA ASP A 101 -14.45 26.27 -33.89
C ASP A 101 -14.42 27.81 -33.96
N ASP A 102 -14.83 28.37 -35.10
CA ASP A 102 -14.91 29.82 -35.32
C ASP A 102 -15.93 30.47 -34.38
N GLY A 103 -17.04 29.78 -34.07
CA GLY A 103 -18.06 30.28 -33.15
C GLY A 103 -17.54 30.45 -31.72
N GLY A 104 -16.75 29.49 -31.23
CA GLY A 104 -16.01 29.58 -29.98
C GLY A 104 -15.03 30.76 -29.95
N LEU A 105 -14.25 30.95 -31.02
CA LEU A 105 -13.30 32.06 -31.12
C LEU A 105 -14.00 33.43 -31.16
N GLN A 106 -15.13 33.55 -31.86
CA GLN A 106 -15.93 34.78 -31.87
C GLN A 106 -16.52 35.10 -30.50
N ARG A 107 -16.99 34.09 -29.76
CA ARG A 107 -17.42 34.25 -28.36
C ARG A 107 -16.29 34.78 -27.49
N LEU A 108 -15.11 34.15 -27.57
CA LEU A 108 -13.92 34.60 -26.83
C LEU A 108 -13.48 36.02 -27.23
N ALA A 109 -13.61 36.39 -28.50
CA ALA A 109 -13.26 37.72 -28.97
C ALA A 109 -14.21 38.81 -28.45
N ALA A 110 -15.47 38.47 -28.18
CA ALA A 110 -16.47 39.37 -27.62
C ALA A 110 -16.37 39.54 -26.09
N VAL A 111 -15.55 38.73 -25.41
CA VAL A 111 -15.34 38.82 -23.96
C VAL A 111 -14.61 40.11 -23.61
N PRO A 112 -15.08 40.89 -22.61
CA PRO A 112 -14.42 42.13 -22.20
C PRO A 112 -13.14 41.85 -21.40
N GLY A 113 -12.19 42.78 -21.49
CA GLY A 113 -10.94 42.75 -20.71
C GLY A 113 -9.71 42.63 -21.59
N ASP A 114 -8.54 42.61 -20.94
CA ASP A 114 -7.28 42.40 -21.64
C ASP A 114 -7.08 40.92 -21.95
N ARG A 115 -6.27 40.62 -22.97
CA ARG A 115 -5.95 39.24 -23.36
C ARG A 115 -4.45 39.00 -23.48
N LEU A 116 -4.02 37.85 -22.98
CA LEU A 116 -2.68 37.29 -23.15
C LEU A 116 -2.80 35.96 -23.92
N LEU A 117 -2.44 35.98 -25.20
CA LEU A 117 -2.43 34.79 -26.04
C LEU A 117 -1.06 34.12 -25.95
N VAL A 118 -1.04 32.85 -25.57
CA VAL A 118 0.17 32.05 -25.42
C VAL A 118 0.28 31.07 -26.57
N ASP A 119 1.30 31.30 -27.40
CA ASP A 119 1.62 30.57 -28.65
C ASP A 119 0.37 30.24 -29.48
N PRO A 120 -0.45 31.24 -29.86
CA PRO A 120 -1.70 30.99 -30.56
C PRO A 120 -1.46 30.37 -31.94
N VAL A 121 -2.22 29.32 -32.26
CA VAL A 121 -2.28 28.77 -33.61
C VAL A 121 -2.84 29.81 -34.59
N ALA A 122 -2.57 29.63 -35.88
CA ALA A 122 -2.90 30.61 -36.92
C ALA A 122 -4.38 31.01 -36.95
N LEU A 123 -5.30 30.09 -36.66
CA LEU A 123 -6.74 30.36 -36.61
C LEU A 123 -7.08 31.28 -35.43
N THR A 124 -6.68 30.91 -34.22
CA THR A 124 -6.88 31.71 -33.00
C THR A 124 -6.24 33.09 -33.12
N ARG A 125 -5.05 33.19 -33.72
CA ARG A 125 -4.38 34.48 -33.96
C ARG A 125 -5.18 35.36 -34.93
N ARG A 126 -5.77 34.82 -36.01
CA ARG A 126 -6.68 35.58 -36.90
C ARG A 126 -7.87 36.16 -36.11
N GLU A 127 -8.52 35.27 -35.35
CA GLU A 127 -9.51 35.51 -34.30
C GLU A 127 -9.24 36.72 -33.40
N LEU A 128 -8.25 36.53 -32.55
CA LEU A 128 -8.09 37.28 -31.30
C LEU A 128 -6.91 38.24 -31.36
N ALA A 129 -6.10 38.17 -32.42
CA ALA A 129 -5.01 39.10 -32.63
C ALA A 129 -4.78 39.43 -34.12
N PRO A 130 -5.77 40.02 -34.82
CA PRO A 130 -5.70 40.23 -36.27
C PRO A 130 -4.59 41.22 -36.68
N ALA A 131 -4.18 42.11 -35.79
CA ALA A 131 -3.20 43.17 -36.09
C ALA A 131 -1.73 42.70 -36.12
N ILE A 132 -1.46 41.39 -35.95
CA ILE A 132 -0.12 40.80 -35.99
C ILE A 132 -0.06 39.66 -36.98
N ARG A 133 1.10 39.43 -37.57
CA ARG A 133 1.40 38.27 -38.44
C ARG A 133 2.54 37.43 -37.90
N ILE A 134 2.53 36.16 -38.28
CA ILE A 134 3.55 35.17 -37.89
C ILE A 134 4.79 35.38 -38.74
N GLY A 135 5.93 35.62 -38.09
CA GLY A 135 7.27 35.61 -38.67
C GLY A 135 7.92 34.23 -38.56
N LEU A 136 9.21 34.15 -38.84
CA LEU A 136 9.96 32.88 -38.74
C LEU A 136 10.24 32.53 -37.28
N SER A 137 9.87 31.32 -36.86
CA SER A 137 10.22 30.83 -35.52
C SER A 137 11.73 30.74 -35.36
N SER A 138 12.23 31.12 -34.18
CA SER A 138 13.65 31.13 -33.85
C SER A 138 13.85 30.80 -32.37
N THR A 139 15.08 30.46 -31.98
CA THR A 139 15.43 30.35 -30.57
C THR A 139 15.61 31.74 -29.99
N LEU A 140 14.75 32.12 -29.04
CA LEU A 140 14.68 33.48 -28.49
C LEU A 140 14.92 33.51 -26.97
N GLY A 141 15.42 34.65 -26.51
CA GLY A 141 15.75 34.93 -25.13
C GLY A 141 16.69 36.14 -25.01
N GLY A 142 17.25 36.33 -23.82
CA GLY A 142 18.14 37.45 -23.52
C GLY A 142 17.39 38.63 -22.90
N LYS A 143 17.96 39.82 -23.00
CA LYS A 143 17.41 41.05 -22.40
C LYS A 143 16.26 41.63 -23.24
N PRO A 144 15.31 42.34 -22.62
CA PRO A 144 14.25 43.02 -23.34
C PRO A 144 14.82 44.18 -24.18
N ASP A 145 14.29 44.32 -25.38
CA ASP A 145 14.64 45.34 -26.39
C ASP A 145 13.47 46.30 -26.63
N CYS A 146 12.71 46.61 -25.56
CA CYS A 146 11.46 47.35 -25.61
C CYS A 146 11.19 48.14 -24.32
N ASP A 147 10.20 49.03 -24.36
CA ASP A 147 9.79 49.85 -23.20
C ASP A 147 8.68 49.23 -22.33
N MET A 148 8.37 47.93 -22.51
CA MET A 148 7.34 47.25 -21.73
C MET A 148 7.79 47.09 -20.26
N PRO A 149 7.05 47.64 -19.27
CA PRO A 149 7.45 47.57 -17.87
C PRO A 149 7.60 46.13 -17.34
N GLU A 150 6.71 45.23 -17.76
CA GLU A 150 6.69 43.83 -17.36
C GLU A 150 7.94 43.08 -17.80
N ALA A 151 8.39 43.32 -19.04
CA ALA A 151 9.61 42.75 -19.60
C ALA A 151 10.86 43.36 -18.95
N ASN A 152 10.88 44.70 -18.78
CA ASN A 152 12.01 45.39 -18.17
C ASN A 152 12.23 45.04 -16.69
N ARG A 153 11.15 44.82 -15.92
CA ARG A 153 11.25 44.34 -14.53
C ARG A 153 11.70 42.89 -14.44
N ALA A 154 11.32 42.05 -15.41
CA ALA A 154 11.76 40.66 -15.47
C ALA A 154 13.25 40.55 -15.85
N GLY A 155 13.71 41.43 -16.73
CA GLY A 155 15.07 41.39 -17.25
C GLY A 155 15.24 40.26 -18.25
N GLU A 156 16.35 39.53 -18.13
CA GLU A 156 16.69 38.43 -19.04
C GLU A 156 15.68 37.28 -18.93
N ALA A 157 15.20 36.76 -20.07
CA ALA A 157 14.24 35.65 -20.13
C ALA A 157 14.64 34.63 -21.20
N GLN A 158 14.16 33.38 -21.08
CA GLN A 158 14.46 32.28 -21.99
C GLN A 158 13.18 31.64 -22.53
N PHE A 159 12.91 31.83 -23.83
CA PHE A 159 11.71 31.32 -24.50
C PHE A 159 11.93 29.99 -25.22
N GLY A 160 13.19 29.59 -25.45
CA GLY A 160 13.48 28.43 -26.29
C GLY A 160 13.09 28.71 -27.75
N VAL A 161 12.56 27.69 -28.45
CA VAL A 161 11.98 27.90 -29.78
C VAL A 161 10.68 28.68 -29.60
N SER A 162 10.59 29.85 -30.23
CA SER A 162 9.43 30.73 -30.12
C SER A 162 9.03 31.24 -31.49
N THR A 163 7.72 31.36 -31.67
CA THR A 163 7.13 32.10 -32.79
C THR A 163 7.48 33.58 -32.66
N VAL A 164 7.91 34.20 -33.76
CA VAL A 164 8.12 35.66 -33.84
C VAL A 164 6.85 36.30 -34.37
N TYR A 165 6.44 37.42 -33.78
CA TYR A 165 5.34 38.21 -34.30
C TYR A 165 5.81 39.58 -34.83
N GLU A 166 5.16 39.99 -35.90
CA GLU A 166 5.41 41.25 -36.59
C GLU A 166 4.07 41.98 -36.78
N ALA A 167 4.12 43.30 -36.91
CA ALA A 167 2.91 44.09 -37.17
C ALA A 167 2.30 43.68 -38.52
N ASP A 168 0.98 43.59 -38.55
CA ASP A 168 0.21 43.56 -39.79
C ASP A 168 -0.37 44.96 -40.05
N GLY A 169 -0.10 45.50 -41.25
CA GLY A 169 -0.41 46.89 -41.59
C GLY A 169 0.35 47.93 -40.75
N ASP A 170 -0.32 49.05 -40.45
CA ASP A 170 0.25 50.24 -39.79
C ASP A 170 0.07 50.23 -38.25
N THR A 171 -0.25 49.07 -37.66
CA THR A 171 -0.47 48.95 -36.21
C THR A 171 0.80 49.25 -35.42
N THR A 172 0.70 50.14 -34.43
CA THR A 172 1.81 50.40 -33.51
C THR A 172 1.99 49.21 -32.57
N LEU A 173 2.97 48.37 -32.88
CA LEU A 173 3.27 47.15 -32.14
C LEU A 173 4.52 47.33 -31.27
N THR A 174 4.38 47.16 -29.96
CA THR A 174 5.54 47.01 -29.06
C THR A 174 6.05 45.59 -29.18
N ARG A 175 7.35 45.41 -29.47
CA ARG A 175 7.99 44.10 -29.64
C ARG A 175 9.14 43.96 -28.65
N CYS A 176 9.16 42.89 -27.89
CA CYS A 176 10.18 42.55 -26.90
C CYS A 176 10.78 41.17 -27.19
N TYR A 177 12.01 40.95 -26.73
CA TYR A 177 12.79 39.72 -26.88
C TYR A 177 12.86 39.27 -28.35
N GLY A 178 13.17 40.21 -29.26
CA GLY A 178 13.25 39.92 -30.70
C GLY A 178 11.90 39.62 -31.37
N GLY A 179 10.79 39.96 -30.72
CA GLY A 179 9.42 39.72 -31.21
C GLY A 179 8.77 38.44 -30.68
N ALA A 180 9.39 37.77 -29.69
CA ALA A 180 8.77 36.66 -28.96
C ALA A 180 7.57 37.12 -28.12
N LEU A 181 7.58 38.37 -27.66
CA LEU A 181 6.53 39.01 -26.89
C LEU A 181 6.12 40.29 -27.61
N VAL A 182 4.85 40.43 -27.93
CA VAL A 182 4.32 41.62 -28.59
C VAL A 182 3.07 42.14 -27.89
N ARG A 183 2.85 43.45 -27.96
CA ARG A 183 1.69 44.11 -27.38
C ARG A 183 1.21 45.26 -28.25
N TYR A 184 -0.11 45.35 -28.37
CA TYR A 184 -0.81 46.49 -28.97
C TYR A 184 -2.16 46.69 -28.26
N SER A 185 -2.83 47.79 -28.58
CA SER A 185 -4.16 48.10 -28.08
C SER A 185 -5.17 48.05 -29.22
N GLU A 186 -6.33 47.46 -28.95
CA GLU A 186 -7.43 47.28 -29.89
C GLU A 186 -8.74 47.45 -29.14
N ASP A 187 -9.66 48.26 -29.67
CA ASP A 187 -10.99 48.52 -29.09
C ASP A 187 -11.03 48.90 -27.60
N GLY A 188 -9.95 49.52 -27.11
CA GLY A 188 -9.82 49.95 -25.71
C GLY A 188 -9.32 48.87 -24.75
N HIS A 189 -8.91 47.70 -25.27
CA HIS A 189 -8.27 46.63 -24.51
C HIS A 189 -6.83 46.40 -24.97
N THR A 190 -6.03 45.79 -24.11
CA THR A 190 -4.66 45.41 -24.43
C THR A 190 -4.60 43.96 -24.91
N VAL A 191 -3.99 43.76 -26.08
CA VAL A 191 -3.71 42.44 -26.63
C VAL A 191 -2.21 42.18 -26.51
N THR A 192 -1.85 41.21 -25.67
CA THR A 192 -0.47 40.74 -25.53
C THR A 192 -0.37 39.33 -26.11
N VAL A 193 0.67 39.05 -26.89
CA VAL A 193 0.89 37.74 -27.49
C VAL A 193 2.32 37.31 -27.23
N VAL A 194 2.50 36.06 -26.80
CA VAL A 194 3.80 35.43 -26.61
C VAL A 194 3.92 34.21 -27.51
N GLY A 195 5.10 33.98 -28.08
CA GLY A 195 5.32 32.91 -29.07
C GLY A 195 5.80 31.59 -28.50
N SER A 196 5.80 31.44 -27.18
CA SER A 196 6.17 30.20 -26.49
C SER A 196 5.52 30.16 -25.12
N ALA A 197 5.01 28.99 -24.75
CA ALA A 197 4.49 28.71 -23.41
C ALA A 197 5.60 28.36 -22.40
N ASP A 198 6.80 27.99 -22.87
CA ASP A 198 7.85 27.38 -22.06
C ASP A 198 8.13 28.16 -20.78
N PHE A 199 8.24 29.49 -20.86
CA PHE A 199 8.57 30.34 -19.71
C PHE A 199 7.48 30.38 -18.61
N MET A 200 6.26 29.97 -18.94
CA MET A 200 5.10 29.94 -18.02
C MET A 200 4.89 28.55 -17.39
N THR A 201 5.51 27.50 -17.93
CA THR A 201 5.39 26.13 -17.42
C THR A 201 6.17 25.91 -16.12
N ASN A 202 5.74 24.96 -15.29
CA ASN A 202 6.36 24.59 -14.02
C ASN A 202 7.89 24.40 -14.13
N GLY A 203 8.34 23.71 -15.17
CA GLY A 203 9.77 23.49 -15.44
C GLY A 203 10.48 24.72 -16.00
N GLY A 204 9.80 25.55 -16.78
CA GLY A 204 10.37 26.74 -17.37
C GLY A 204 10.50 27.94 -16.44
N LEU A 205 9.70 28.02 -15.36
CA LEU A 205 9.80 29.06 -14.34
C LEU A 205 11.18 29.13 -13.67
N LEU A 206 11.89 27.99 -13.59
CA LEU A 206 13.21 27.89 -12.97
C LEU A 206 14.35 28.50 -13.81
N LYS A 207 14.09 28.78 -15.09
CA LYS A 207 15.06 29.42 -15.97
C LYS A 207 15.13 30.92 -15.66
N GLU A 208 16.26 31.53 -16.00
CA GLU A 208 16.56 32.92 -15.68
C GLU A 208 15.45 33.88 -16.14
N GLY A 209 14.94 34.68 -15.18
CA GLY A 209 13.87 35.68 -15.32
C GLY A 209 12.50 35.22 -15.82
N ASN A 210 12.33 33.94 -16.19
CA ASN A 210 11.07 33.39 -16.67
C ASN A 210 9.94 33.52 -15.65
N ALA A 211 10.17 33.17 -14.38
CA ALA A 211 9.17 33.36 -13.34
C ALA A 211 8.77 34.82 -13.16
N ALA A 212 9.74 35.75 -13.20
CA ALA A 212 9.46 37.17 -13.09
C ALA A 212 8.63 37.68 -14.28
N LEU A 213 8.96 37.25 -15.51
CA LEU A 213 8.21 37.61 -16.71
C LEU A 213 6.79 37.03 -16.68
N ALA A 214 6.65 35.74 -16.39
CA ALA A 214 5.35 35.06 -16.31
C ALA A 214 4.44 35.72 -15.26
N MET A 215 4.98 36.02 -14.08
CA MET A 215 4.26 36.72 -13.02
C MET A 215 3.89 38.16 -13.40
N ASN A 216 4.80 38.90 -14.03
CA ASN A 216 4.52 40.28 -14.46
C ASN A 216 3.45 40.35 -15.55
N LEU A 217 3.46 39.41 -16.50
CA LEU A 217 2.48 39.35 -17.58
C LEU A 217 1.12 38.84 -17.10
N ALA A 218 1.08 37.69 -16.43
CA ALA A 218 -0.17 37.07 -15.96
C ALA A 218 -0.76 37.78 -14.72
N GLY A 219 0.06 38.51 -13.96
CA GLY A 219 -0.35 39.33 -12.83
C GLY A 219 -0.57 40.81 -13.16
N ALA A 220 -0.63 41.19 -14.44
CA ALA A 220 -0.83 42.58 -14.85
C ALA A 220 -2.19 43.16 -14.41
N ARG A 221 -3.16 42.28 -14.12
CA ARG A 221 -4.50 42.62 -13.63
C ARG A 221 -4.79 41.89 -12.32
N PRO A 222 -5.64 42.45 -11.43
CA PRO A 222 -5.96 41.83 -10.14
C PRO A 222 -6.80 40.55 -10.27
N ARG A 223 -7.48 40.36 -11.42
CA ARG A 223 -8.26 39.16 -11.73
C ARG A 223 -7.75 38.53 -13.02
N LEU A 224 -7.50 37.23 -12.97
CA LEU A 224 -6.99 36.43 -14.08
C LEU A 224 -7.96 35.28 -14.37
N ILE A 225 -8.32 35.11 -15.64
CA ILE A 225 -8.96 33.87 -16.11
C ILE A 225 -7.91 33.06 -16.85
N TRP A 226 -7.66 31.84 -16.39
CA TRP A 226 -6.79 30.88 -17.04
C TRP A 226 -7.62 29.90 -17.86
N TYR A 227 -7.53 29.98 -19.19
CA TYR A 227 -8.22 29.08 -20.10
C TYR A 227 -7.20 28.36 -20.99
N ALA A 228 -6.99 27.08 -20.68
CA ALA A 228 -6.06 26.18 -21.37
C ALA A 228 -6.78 24.83 -21.62
N PRO A 229 -7.63 24.74 -22.67
CA PRO A 229 -8.39 23.53 -22.95
C PRO A 229 -7.46 22.33 -23.16
N GLN A 230 -7.88 21.16 -22.67
CA GLN A 230 -7.10 19.91 -22.75
C GLN A 230 -7.66 18.92 -23.79
N GLN A 231 -8.83 19.26 -24.35
CA GLN A 231 -9.57 18.48 -25.32
C GLN A 231 -10.24 19.45 -26.31
N PHE A 232 -10.51 18.98 -27.53
CA PHE A 232 -11.18 19.80 -28.54
C PHE A 232 -12.50 20.32 -27.99
N GLU A 233 -12.69 21.63 -28.06
CA GLU A 233 -13.93 22.28 -27.62
C GLU A 233 -15.08 21.70 -28.47
N THR A 234 -15.90 20.87 -27.84
CA THR A 234 -17.15 20.38 -28.40
C THR A 234 -18.24 21.15 -27.67
N ASP A 235 -19.22 21.71 -28.38
CA ASP A 235 -20.37 22.38 -27.76
C ASP A 235 -21.10 21.37 -26.85
N SER A 236 -20.67 21.32 -25.60
CA SER A 236 -21.00 20.24 -24.67
C SER A 236 -22.28 20.60 -23.94
N HIS A 237 -23.42 20.36 -24.60
CA HIS A 237 -24.66 20.13 -23.86
C HIS A 237 -24.58 18.73 -23.23
N GLY A 238 -24.07 18.66 -22.00
CA GLY A 238 -24.17 17.48 -21.14
C GLY A 238 -22.83 16.82 -20.83
N GLY A 239 -22.40 16.95 -19.57
CA GLY A 239 -21.25 16.22 -19.05
C GLY A 239 -21.54 14.72 -19.02
N ALA A 240 -20.92 13.99 -19.94
CA ALA A 240 -20.86 12.53 -19.83
C ALA A 240 -20.02 12.18 -18.61
N SER A 241 -20.62 11.43 -17.69
CA SER A 241 -19.94 10.91 -16.52
C SER A 241 -18.98 9.79 -16.93
N LEU A 242 -17.91 9.53 -16.17
CA LEU A 242 -16.97 8.43 -16.46
C LEU A 242 -17.66 7.06 -16.62
N THR A 243 -18.86 6.89 -16.05
CA THR A 243 -19.71 5.70 -16.22
C THR A 243 -20.38 5.61 -17.59
N ASP A 244 -20.58 6.72 -18.30
CA ASP A 244 -21.14 6.74 -19.67
C ASP A 244 -20.10 6.34 -20.72
N LEU A 245 -18.81 6.51 -20.42
CA LEU A 245 -17.70 6.08 -21.29
C LEU A 245 -17.30 4.62 -21.08
N MET A 246 -17.79 3.95 -20.02
CA MET A 246 -17.52 2.54 -19.80
C MET A 246 -18.42 1.68 -20.70
N PRO A 247 -17.86 0.82 -21.58
CA PRO A 247 -18.67 -0.08 -22.39
C PRO A 247 -19.55 -0.96 -21.50
N ASP A 248 -20.81 -1.21 -21.91
CA ASP A 248 -21.79 -2.04 -21.18
C ASP A 248 -21.23 -3.41 -20.72
N ARG A 249 -20.20 -3.90 -21.40
CA ARG A 249 -19.50 -5.16 -21.10
C ARG A 249 -18.75 -5.14 -19.77
N VAL A 250 -18.41 -4.00 -19.19
CA VAL A 250 -17.67 -3.98 -17.92
C VAL A 250 -18.53 -4.50 -16.76
N TRP A 251 -19.85 -4.27 -16.79
CA TRP A 251 -20.76 -4.85 -15.81
C TRP A 251 -20.77 -6.38 -15.83
N TRP A 252 -20.57 -6.98 -17.01
CA TRP A 252 -20.40 -8.43 -17.14
C TRP A 252 -19.10 -8.93 -16.50
N ILE A 253 -18.00 -8.19 -16.67
CA ILE A 253 -16.71 -8.52 -16.05
C ILE A 253 -16.80 -8.44 -14.52
N VAL A 254 -17.43 -7.40 -13.98
CA VAL A 254 -17.67 -7.25 -12.53
C VAL A 254 -18.56 -8.39 -12.02
N GLY A 255 -19.62 -8.73 -12.75
CA GLY A 255 -20.49 -9.86 -12.41
C GLY A 255 -19.75 -11.19 -12.38
N GLN A 256 -18.87 -11.46 -13.35
CA GLN A 256 -18.03 -12.66 -13.39
C GLN A 256 -17.03 -12.71 -12.23
N LEU A 257 -16.43 -11.57 -11.86
CA LEU A 257 -15.53 -11.47 -10.72
C LEU A 257 -16.26 -11.79 -9.40
N CYS A 258 -17.44 -11.20 -9.20
CA CYS A 258 -18.30 -11.47 -8.04
C CYS A 258 -18.69 -12.95 -7.97
N LEU A 259 -19.06 -13.55 -9.11
CA LEU A 259 -19.39 -14.98 -9.19
C LEU A 259 -18.18 -15.86 -8.84
N ALA A 260 -17.00 -15.53 -9.35
CA ALA A 260 -15.77 -16.26 -9.04
C ALA A 260 -15.44 -16.21 -7.55
N VAL A 261 -15.52 -15.03 -6.92
CA VAL A 261 -15.32 -14.87 -5.47
C VAL A 261 -16.35 -15.66 -4.68
N PHE A 262 -17.62 -15.63 -5.10
CA PHE A 262 -18.69 -16.40 -4.46
C PHE A 262 -18.44 -17.91 -4.54
N LEU A 263 -18.06 -18.42 -5.72
CA LEU A 263 -17.75 -19.84 -5.92
C LEU A 263 -16.56 -20.28 -5.06
N VAL A 264 -15.51 -19.46 -4.97
CA VAL A 264 -14.36 -19.72 -4.09
C VAL A 264 -14.78 -19.72 -2.63
N ALA A 265 -15.63 -18.78 -2.21
CA ALA A 265 -16.16 -18.72 -0.84
C ALA A 265 -17.00 -19.95 -0.51
N VAL A 266 -17.88 -20.39 -1.41
CA VAL A 266 -18.69 -21.62 -1.25
C VAL A 266 -17.80 -22.85 -1.20
N TRP A 267 -16.81 -22.95 -2.08
CA TRP A 267 -15.86 -24.07 -2.09
C TRP A 267 -15.06 -24.15 -0.80
N ARG A 268 -14.55 -23.03 -0.28
CA ARG A 268 -13.86 -22.96 1.01
C ARG A 268 -14.78 -23.16 2.21
N SER A 269 -16.06 -22.80 2.10
CA SER A 269 -17.07 -22.96 3.14
C SER A 269 -17.57 -24.41 3.25
N ARG A 270 -17.42 -25.22 2.19
CA ARG A 270 -17.64 -26.66 2.24
C ARG A 270 -16.44 -27.32 2.93
N ARG A 271 -16.45 -27.23 4.27
CA ARG A 271 -15.53 -27.99 5.13
C ARG A 271 -15.57 -29.46 4.72
N VAL A 272 -14.39 -30.04 4.44
CA VAL A 272 -14.23 -31.49 4.49
C VAL A 272 -14.56 -31.90 5.93
N GLY A 273 -15.59 -32.74 6.08
CA GLY A 273 -16.10 -33.20 7.37
C GLY A 273 -15.01 -33.87 8.22
N PRO A 274 -15.29 -34.14 9.50
CA PRO A 274 -14.32 -34.75 10.40
C PRO A 274 -13.74 -36.01 9.73
N LEU A 275 -12.42 -36.20 9.84
CA LEU A 275 -11.82 -37.50 9.55
C LEU A 275 -12.56 -38.51 10.41
N VAL A 276 -13.40 -39.30 9.77
CA VAL A 276 -14.13 -40.40 10.39
C VAL A 276 -13.07 -41.28 11.04
N ALA A 277 -13.03 -41.30 12.37
CA ALA A 277 -12.35 -42.34 13.09
C ALA A 277 -13.17 -43.60 12.83
N GLU A 278 -12.69 -44.40 11.88
CA GLU A 278 -13.30 -45.66 11.52
C GLU A 278 -13.13 -46.60 12.72
N ASP A 279 -14.22 -46.88 13.44
CA ASP A 279 -14.26 -47.91 14.48
C ASP A 279 -14.10 -49.27 13.81
N LEU A 280 -12.91 -49.86 13.92
CA LEU A 280 -12.67 -51.24 13.52
C LEU A 280 -13.37 -52.17 14.53
N PRO A 281 -14.39 -52.94 14.13
CA PRO A 281 -15.09 -53.84 15.03
C PRO A 281 -14.31 -55.16 15.12
N VAL A 282 -13.17 -55.13 15.81
CA VAL A 282 -12.51 -56.35 16.26
C VAL A 282 -12.13 -56.16 17.73
N VAL A 283 -12.92 -56.77 18.61
CA VAL A 283 -12.58 -56.95 20.02
C VAL A 283 -11.42 -57.95 20.09
N VAL A 284 -10.19 -57.48 20.00
CA VAL A 284 -9.04 -58.28 20.36
C VAL A 284 -8.98 -58.32 21.89
N ARG A 285 -9.08 -59.51 22.48
CA ARG A 285 -9.02 -59.69 23.94
C ARG A 285 -7.70 -59.13 24.45
N ALA A 286 -7.76 -58.33 25.52
CA ALA A 286 -6.61 -57.67 26.16
C ALA A 286 -5.46 -58.63 26.55
N SER A 287 -5.72 -59.95 26.59
CA SER A 287 -4.71 -60.98 26.82
C SER A 287 -3.70 -61.13 25.67
N GLU A 288 -4.09 -60.94 24.41
CA GLU A 288 -3.17 -61.11 23.26
C GLU A 288 -2.16 -59.95 23.15
N THR A 289 -2.55 -58.74 23.53
CA THR A 289 -1.66 -57.56 23.50
C THR A 289 -0.64 -57.59 24.65
N VAL A 290 -0.99 -58.19 25.79
CA VAL A 290 -0.06 -58.39 26.91
C VAL A 290 0.94 -59.49 26.60
N GLU A 291 0.51 -60.60 25.99
CA GLU A 291 1.41 -61.70 25.63
C GLU A 291 2.38 -61.31 24.50
N GLY A 292 1.93 -60.53 23.52
CA GLY A 292 2.77 -59.98 22.46
C GLY A 292 3.84 -59.01 22.97
N ARG A 293 3.49 -58.13 23.92
CA ARG A 293 4.43 -57.16 24.50
C ARG A 293 5.39 -57.82 25.50
N GLY A 294 4.94 -58.87 26.21
CA GLY A 294 5.76 -59.69 27.10
C GLY A 294 6.88 -60.45 26.38
N ARG A 295 6.61 -61.01 25.19
CA ARG A 295 7.66 -61.65 24.35
C ARG A 295 8.66 -60.63 23.79
N LEU A 296 8.23 -59.39 23.58
CA LEU A 296 9.09 -58.31 23.08
C LEU A 296 10.03 -57.77 24.18
N TYR A 297 9.57 -57.63 25.42
CA TYR A 297 10.45 -57.26 26.55
C TYR A 297 11.42 -58.37 26.97
N ARG A 298 11.08 -59.65 26.70
CA ARG A 298 11.97 -60.79 26.90
C ARG A 298 13.24 -60.72 26.04
N SER A 299 13.22 -60.00 24.92
CA SER A 299 14.33 -59.95 23.96
C SER A 299 15.45 -58.94 24.26
N ARG A 300 15.32 -58.08 25.30
CA ARG A 300 16.31 -57.02 25.58
C ARG A 300 16.78 -56.88 27.04
N ARG A 301 16.81 -57.97 27.83
CA ARG A 301 17.52 -58.03 29.14
C ARG A 301 17.30 -56.81 30.06
N ALA A 302 16.08 -56.29 30.16
CA ALA A 302 15.75 -55.15 31.02
C ALA A 302 15.24 -55.63 32.38
N ARG A 303 16.02 -56.47 33.09
CA ARG A 303 15.66 -57.02 34.41
C ARG A 303 15.48 -55.93 35.44
N ASP A 304 16.38 -54.95 35.41
CA ASP A 304 16.38 -53.81 36.33
C ASP A 304 15.08 -53.02 36.23
N ARG A 305 14.60 -52.76 35.01
CA ARG A 305 13.33 -52.04 34.81
C ARG A 305 12.11 -52.86 35.19
N ALA A 306 12.15 -54.18 34.98
CA ALA A 306 11.06 -55.07 35.39
C ALA A 306 10.98 -55.15 36.92
N ALA A 307 12.11 -55.28 37.60
CA ALA A 307 12.19 -55.28 39.07
C ALA A 307 11.71 -53.94 39.65
N GLU A 308 12.13 -52.81 39.07
CA GLU A 308 11.70 -51.49 39.50
C GLU A 308 10.20 -51.27 39.31
N ALA A 309 9.64 -51.70 38.17
CA ALA A 309 8.21 -51.61 37.92
C ALA A 309 7.38 -52.46 38.89
N LEU A 310 7.86 -53.67 39.23
CA LEU A 310 7.22 -54.54 40.23
C LEU A 310 7.25 -53.92 41.62
N ARG A 311 8.41 -53.41 42.06
CA ARG A 311 8.56 -52.75 43.37
C ARG A 311 7.69 -51.50 43.46
N THR A 312 7.68 -50.67 42.42
CA THR A 312 6.85 -49.45 42.36
C THR A 312 5.36 -49.80 42.46
N ALA A 313 4.91 -50.83 41.75
CA ALA A 313 3.52 -51.28 41.81
C ALA A 313 3.14 -51.82 43.20
N ALA A 314 4.03 -52.60 43.82
CA ALA A 314 3.83 -53.14 45.16
C ALA A 314 3.76 -52.03 46.22
N LEU A 315 4.69 -51.08 46.19
CA LEU A 315 4.68 -49.91 47.08
C LEU A 315 3.40 -49.09 46.92
N HIS A 316 2.94 -48.87 45.69
CA HIS A 316 1.70 -48.12 45.45
C HIS A 316 0.47 -48.78 46.09
N ARG A 317 0.46 -50.11 46.24
CA ARG A 317 -0.64 -50.85 46.87
C ARG A 317 -0.51 -50.98 48.39
N VAL A 318 0.72 -51.09 48.89
CA VAL A 318 1.01 -51.30 50.32
C VAL A 318 0.98 -49.98 51.10
N LEU A 319 1.53 -48.89 50.56
CA LEU A 319 1.62 -47.60 51.26
C LEU A 319 0.27 -47.05 51.76
N PRO A 320 -0.83 -47.05 50.95
CA PRO A 320 -2.13 -46.59 51.43
C PRO A 320 -2.69 -47.42 52.58
N ARG A 321 -2.39 -48.72 52.63
CA ARG A 321 -2.85 -49.63 53.69
C ARG A 321 -2.09 -49.43 55.00
N LEU A 322 -0.88 -48.91 54.92
CA LEU A 322 -0.06 -48.53 56.08
C LEU A 322 -0.26 -47.06 56.49
N GLY A 323 -1.09 -46.29 55.76
CA GLY A 323 -1.32 -44.87 56.01
C GLY A 323 -0.11 -43.98 55.73
N LEU A 324 0.82 -44.43 54.87
CA LEU A 324 2.05 -43.72 54.55
C LEU A 324 1.91 -42.90 53.26
N ASP A 325 2.59 -41.75 53.22
CA ASP A 325 2.68 -40.90 52.03
C ASP A 325 3.48 -41.59 50.91
N PRO A 326 3.14 -41.38 49.61
CA PRO A 326 3.92 -41.90 48.48
C PRO A 326 5.41 -41.54 48.47
N ASN A 327 5.80 -40.44 49.15
CA ASN A 327 7.19 -39.99 49.28
C ASN A 327 7.82 -40.34 50.65
N ALA A 328 7.23 -41.26 51.41
CA ALA A 328 7.79 -41.70 52.69
C ALA A 328 9.21 -42.24 52.52
N ALA A 329 10.10 -41.89 53.47
CA ALA A 329 11.48 -42.34 53.43
C ALA A 329 11.56 -43.88 53.43
N PRO A 330 12.42 -44.52 52.62
CA PRO A 330 12.49 -45.98 52.49
C PRO A 330 12.60 -46.73 53.82
N ALA A 331 13.36 -46.19 54.78
CA ALA A 331 13.51 -46.76 56.11
C ALA A 331 12.19 -46.78 56.91
N ALA A 332 11.35 -45.75 56.76
CA ALA A 332 10.05 -45.67 57.42
C ALA A 332 9.06 -46.69 56.84
N VAL A 333 9.09 -46.88 55.51
CA VAL A 333 8.27 -47.89 54.82
C VAL A 333 8.63 -49.29 55.29
N VAL A 334 9.94 -49.61 55.32
CA VAL A 334 10.43 -50.92 55.77
C VAL A 334 10.04 -51.21 57.22
N GLN A 335 10.18 -50.23 58.12
CA GLN A 335 9.77 -50.40 59.51
C GLN A 335 8.25 -50.63 59.65
N ALA A 336 7.43 -49.87 58.92
CA ALA A 336 5.98 -50.01 58.97
C ALA A 336 5.52 -51.39 58.44
N VAL A 337 6.13 -51.87 57.35
CA VAL A 337 5.87 -53.22 56.83
C VAL A 337 6.32 -54.27 57.85
N ALA A 338 7.53 -54.17 58.40
CA ALA A 338 8.06 -55.12 59.38
C ALA A 338 7.19 -55.21 60.64
N GLN A 339 6.70 -54.08 61.15
CA GLN A 339 5.77 -54.05 62.29
C GLN A 339 4.42 -54.70 61.97
N ARG A 340 3.95 -54.61 60.73
CA ARG A 340 2.64 -55.13 60.32
C ARG A 340 2.64 -56.64 60.10
N ILE A 341 3.70 -57.20 59.49
CA ILE A 341 3.77 -58.63 59.12
C ILE A 341 4.74 -59.46 59.98
N GLY A 342 5.55 -58.83 60.84
CA GLY A 342 6.47 -59.50 61.76
C GLY A 342 7.78 -60.00 61.12
N GLY A 343 8.24 -59.36 60.03
CA GLY A 343 9.46 -59.76 59.30
C GLY A 343 10.74 -59.02 59.72
N ASP A 344 11.91 -59.53 59.30
CA ASP A 344 13.20 -58.86 59.49
C ASP A 344 13.29 -57.58 58.61
N PRO A 345 13.50 -56.38 59.21
CA PRO A 345 13.62 -55.12 58.48
C PRO A 345 14.70 -55.13 57.40
N ASN A 346 15.84 -55.81 57.61
CA ASN A 346 16.92 -55.81 56.62
C ASN A 346 16.55 -56.63 55.37
N ALA A 347 15.90 -57.79 55.57
CA ALA A 347 15.41 -58.61 54.47
C ALA A 347 14.34 -57.87 53.65
N LEU A 348 13.39 -57.20 54.32
CA LEU A 348 12.34 -56.42 53.67
C LEU A 348 12.89 -55.21 52.91
N GLY A 349 13.91 -54.54 53.47
CA GLY A 349 14.62 -53.45 52.78
C GLY A 349 15.29 -53.91 51.50
N HIS A 350 15.93 -55.09 51.52
CA HIS A 350 16.55 -55.66 50.32
C HIS A 350 15.51 -56.04 49.25
N LEU A 351 14.33 -56.52 49.64
CA LEU A 351 13.27 -56.87 48.69
C LEU A 351 12.62 -55.65 48.05
N LEU A 352 12.29 -54.64 48.86
CA LEU A 352 11.57 -53.44 48.40
C LEU A 352 12.49 -52.41 47.72
N PHE A 353 13.75 -52.30 48.15
CA PHE A 353 14.67 -51.24 47.69
C PHE A 353 16.09 -51.74 47.34
N GLY A 354 16.30 -53.05 47.26
CA GLY A 354 17.62 -53.63 47.00
C GLY A 354 18.07 -53.57 45.53
N PRO A 355 19.27 -54.11 45.23
CA PRO A 355 19.81 -54.17 43.87
C PRO A 355 18.90 -54.99 42.92
N PRO A 356 19.05 -54.81 41.60
CA PRO A 356 18.30 -55.59 40.63
C PRO A 356 18.70 -57.07 40.62
N PRO A 357 17.77 -57.99 40.28
CA PRO A 357 18.05 -59.43 40.24
C PRO A 357 18.99 -59.79 39.08
N GLU A 358 19.93 -60.72 39.34
CA GLU A 358 20.94 -61.12 38.37
C GLU A 358 20.40 -62.12 37.32
N SER A 359 19.38 -62.91 37.69
CA SER A 359 18.76 -63.92 36.82
C SER A 359 17.24 -63.76 36.67
N ASP A 360 16.67 -64.38 35.63
CA ASP A 360 15.22 -64.41 35.39
C ASP A 360 14.49 -65.21 36.50
N ALA A 361 15.15 -66.22 37.08
CA ALA A 361 14.62 -66.97 38.21
C ALA A 361 14.51 -66.08 39.46
N ASP A 362 15.52 -65.23 39.70
CA ASP A 362 15.52 -64.29 40.83
C ASP A 362 14.46 -63.20 40.65
N LEU A 363 14.20 -62.75 39.42
CA LEU A 363 13.12 -61.81 39.13
C LEU A 363 11.73 -62.41 39.41
N VAL A 364 11.51 -63.68 39.06
CA VAL A 364 10.25 -64.38 39.37
C VAL A 364 10.12 -64.59 40.87
N ASN A 365 11.20 -64.96 41.55
CA ASN A 365 11.21 -65.09 43.02
C ASN A 365 10.89 -63.74 43.70
N LEU A 366 11.48 -62.64 43.22
CA LEU A 366 11.16 -61.29 43.69
C LEU A 366 9.68 -60.96 43.51
N ALA A 367 9.11 -61.25 42.34
CA ALA A 367 7.68 -61.01 42.08
C ALA A 367 6.78 -61.78 43.06
N ASN A 368 7.10 -63.06 43.31
CA ASN A 368 6.34 -63.90 44.24
C ASN A 368 6.44 -63.39 45.69
N GLN A 369 7.63 -62.95 46.11
CA GLN A 369 7.84 -62.41 47.46
C GLN A 369 7.15 -61.05 47.66
N LEU A 370 7.12 -60.20 46.63
CA LEU A 370 6.36 -58.94 46.68
C LEU A 370 4.85 -59.19 46.76
N ASP A 371 4.31 -60.15 46.01
CA ASP A 371 2.88 -60.52 46.07
C ASP A 371 2.51 -61.12 47.44
N ASP A 372 3.42 -61.89 48.06
CA ASP A 372 3.20 -62.42 49.41
C ASP A 372 3.17 -61.30 50.46
N ILE A 373 4.08 -60.32 50.37
CA ILE A 373 4.04 -59.12 51.22
C ILE A 373 2.74 -58.34 51.02
N GLU A 374 2.32 -58.10 49.77
CA GLU A 374 1.05 -57.43 49.45
C GLU A 374 -0.14 -58.14 50.10
N ARG A 375 -0.14 -59.47 50.07
CA ARG A 375 -1.20 -60.32 50.62
C ARG A 375 -1.20 -60.34 52.14
N GLN A 376 -0.04 -60.47 52.77
CA GLN A 376 0.08 -60.45 54.23
C GLN A 376 -0.32 -59.09 54.82
N VAL A 377 0.04 -57.98 54.16
CA VAL A 377 -0.43 -56.63 54.57
C VAL A 377 -1.94 -56.46 54.32
N ALA A 378 -2.53 -57.17 53.35
CA ALA A 378 -3.98 -57.14 53.14
C ALA A 378 -4.78 -57.89 54.20
N LEU A 379 -4.20 -58.96 54.75
CA LEU A 379 -4.87 -59.91 55.65
C LEU A 379 -4.61 -59.63 57.13
N SER A 380 -3.56 -58.88 57.45
CA SER A 380 -3.27 -58.34 58.80
C SER A 380 -3.97 -57.01 59.00
#